data_AF-A0A3D3BVG5-F1
#
_entry.id   AF-A0A3D3BVG5-F1
#
_cell.length_a   1.000
_cell.length_b   1.000
_cell.length_c   1.000
_cell.angle_alpha   90.00
_cell.angle_beta   90.00
_cell.angle_gamma   90.00
#
_symmetry.space_group_name_H-M   'P 1'
#
loop_
_entity.id
_entity.type
_entity.pdbx_description
1 polymer ?
#
loop_
_entity_poly.entity_id
_entity_poly.type
_entity_poly.pdbx_seq_one_letter_code
_entity_poly.pdbx_strand_id
1 'polypeptide(L)'
;MKILIRALIVLVCLTLIPITAVATAAIKQRFADGPNRVFSGGPLVSGTLHGGPEPDWRFVNSISTIEMQLEEPSTSRRIWTVEHAGKLYVWSGYMNSTVGRLWKQWPIQAQENGNAVFRIDGIRYERFLQ
;
A
#
# COMPACT_ATOMS: atom_id res chain seq x y z
N MET A 1 -33.68 -21.73 25.25
CA MET A 1 -33.66 -21.46 23.78
C MET A 1 -33.85 -19.99 23.40
N LYS A 2 -34.97 -19.33 23.75
CA LYS A 2 -35.24 -17.93 23.35
C LYS A 2 -34.16 -16.91 23.81
N ILE A 3 -33.65 -17.06 25.03
CA ILE A 3 -32.59 -16.17 25.57
C ILE A 3 -31.26 -16.37 24.82
N LEU A 4 -30.91 -17.62 24.51
CA LEU A 4 -29.69 -17.95 23.77
C LEU A 4 -29.71 -17.36 22.35
N ILE A 5 -30.87 -17.44 21.68
CA ILE A 5 -31.07 -16.83 20.34
C ILE A 5 -30.93 -15.31 20.41
N ARG A 6 -31.54 -14.66 21.41
CA ARG A 6 -31.42 -13.19 21.59
C ARG A 6 -29.97 -12.77 21.86
N ALA A 7 -29.25 -13.51 22.72
CA ALA A 7 -27.83 -13.25 22.99
C ALA A 7 -26.97 -13.41 21.73
N LEU A 8 -27.24 -14.44 20.91
CA LEU A 8 -26.56 -14.63 19.63
C LEU A 8 -26.82 -13.48 18.66
N ILE A 9 -28.08 -13.02 18.55
CA ILE A 9 -28.43 -11.87 17.68
C ILE A 9 -27.67 -10.62 18.13
N VAL A 10 -27.66 -10.33 19.43
CA VAL A 10 -26.93 -9.18 19.98
C VAL A 10 -25.43 -9.30 19.67
N LEU A 11 -24.83 -10.47 19.86
CA LEU A 11 -23.42 -10.71 19.53
C LEU A 11 -23.13 -10.47 18.04
N VAL A 12 -23.98 -10.97 17.14
CA VAL A 12 -23.85 -10.77 15.69
C VAL A 12 -23.99 -9.29 15.31
N CYS A 13 -24.97 -8.58 15.88
CA CYS A 13 -25.13 -7.16 15.64
C CYS A 13 -23.90 -6.36 16.13
N LEU A 14 -23.36 -6.71 17.29
CA LEU A 14 -22.17 -6.05 17.85
C LEU A 14 -20.92 -6.31 17.03
N THR A 15 -20.74 -7.50 16.45
CA THR A 15 -19.59 -7.80 15.57
C THR A 15 -19.74 -7.21 14.18
N LEU A 16 -20.97 -7.01 13.70
CA LEU A 16 -21.23 -6.40 12.39
C LEU A 16 -20.78 -4.93 12.34
N ILE A 17 -20.87 -4.19 13.45
CA ILE A 17 -20.47 -2.78 13.53
C ILE A 17 -18.98 -2.57 13.18
N PRO A 18 -18.00 -3.21 13.85
CA PRO A 18 -16.59 -3.03 13.49
C PRO A 18 -16.27 -3.59 12.10
N ILE A 19 -16.90 -4.69 11.68
CA ILE A 19 -16.69 -5.28 10.34
C ILE A 19 -17.10 -4.27 9.26
N THR A 20 -18.31 -3.71 9.37
CA THR A 20 -18.80 -2.72 8.41
C THR A 20 -17.99 -1.44 8.44
N ALA A 21 -17.53 -0.99 9.62
CA ALA A 21 -16.65 0.17 9.74
C ALA A 21 -15.31 -0.04 9.02
N VAL A 22 -14.66 -1.19 9.22
CA VAL A 22 -13.39 -1.57 8.57
C VAL A 22 -13.56 -1.71 7.06
N ALA A 23 -14.62 -2.39 6.62
CA ALA A 23 -14.92 -2.55 5.19
C ALA A 23 -15.17 -1.20 4.51
N THR A 24 -15.97 -0.33 5.13
CA THR A 24 -16.25 1.01 4.63
C THR A 24 -14.98 1.85 4.55
N ALA A 25 -14.12 1.80 5.57
CA ALA A 25 -12.84 2.51 5.57
C ALA A 25 -11.90 2.02 4.46
N ALA A 26 -11.79 0.70 4.26
CA ALA A 26 -10.99 0.11 3.20
C ALA A 26 -11.48 0.52 1.81
N ILE A 27 -12.80 0.50 1.58
CA ILE A 27 -13.41 0.93 0.32
C ILE A 27 -13.16 2.41 0.08
N LYS A 28 -13.38 3.27 1.08
CA LYS A 28 -13.10 4.71 0.96
C LYS A 28 -11.63 4.97 0.61
N GLN A 29 -10.70 4.26 1.25
CA GLN A 29 -9.27 4.45 0.98
C GLN A 29 -8.90 4.08 -0.46
N ARG A 30 -9.54 3.08 -1.07
CA ARG A 30 -9.26 2.66 -2.46
C ARG A 30 -9.47 3.76 -3.50
N PHE A 31 -10.29 4.76 -3.20
CA PHE A 31 -10.55 5.92 -4.05
C PHE A 31 -9.81 7.18 -3.60
N ALA A 32 -9.01 7.08 -2.52
CA ALA A 32 -8.18 8.18 -2.05
C ALA A 32 -6.89 8.28 -2.85
N ASP A 33 -6.34 9.48 -2.89
CA ASP A 33 -5.04 9.78 -3.50
C ASP A 33 -3.90 9.26 -2.61
N GLY A 34 -3.56 7.99 -2.80
CA GLY A 34 -2.52 7.31 -2.05
C GLY A 34 -3.05 6.48 -0.87
N PRO A 35 -2.15 5.68 -0.28
CA PRO A 35 -2.47 4.75 0.80
C PRO A 35 -2.57 5.47 2.14
N ASN A 36 -3.13 4.79 3.13
CA ASN A 36 -2.93 5.18 4.52
C ASN A 36 -2.05 4.13 5.22
N ARG A 37 -1.95 4.19 6.55
CA ARG A 37 -1.12 3.27 7.33
C ARG A 37 -1.59 1.80 7.25
N VAL A 38 -2.87 1.55 6.98
CA VAL A 38 -3.52 0.24 7.10
C VAL A 38 -3.98 -0.30 5.75
N PHE A 39 -4.57 0.55 4.91
CA PHE A 39 -5.20 0.17 3.66
C PHE A 39 -4.45 0.72 2.45
N SER A 40 -4.43 -0.07 1.39
CA SER A 40 -4.03 0.37 0.06
C SER A 40 -4.92 1.50 -0.44
N GLY A 41 -4.31 2.42 -1.17
CA GLY A 41 -4.98 3.56 -1.77
C GLY A 41 -5.26 3.39 -3.26
N GLY A 42 -5.88 4.41 -3.82
CA GLY A 42 -5.98 4.60 -5.26
C GLY A 42 -4.67 5.12 -5.86
N PRO A 43 -4.71 5.60 -7.11
CA PRO A 43 -3.55 6.18 -7.79
C PRO A 43 -2.99 7.41 -7.07
N LEU A 44 -1.68 7.64 -7.20
CA LEU A 44 -0.93 8.79 -6.72
C LEU A 44 -1.06 9.93 -7.74
N VAL A 45 -1.96 10.84 -7.45
CA VAL A 45 -2.31 11.97 -8.33
C VAL A 45 -1.62 13.24 -7.89
N SER A 46 -1.70 13.60 -6.59
CA SER A 46 -1.04 14.80 -6.07
C SER A 46 0.47 14.65 -6.02
N GLY A 47 1.12 15.80 -6.11
CA GLY A 47 2.57 15.92 -6.11
C GLY A 47 3.16 16.22 -7.48
N THR A 48 4.29 16.92 -7.46
CA THR A 48 5.03 17.30 -8.66
C THR A 48 5.68 16.06 -9.26
N LEU A 49 5.53 15.85 -10.56
CA LEU A 49 6.28 14.81 -11.25
C LEU A 49 7.73 15.25 -11.38
N HIS A 50 8.66 14.44 -10.87
CA HIS A 50 10.09 14.70 -10.99
C HIS A 50 10.50 14.66 -12.46
N GLY A 51 10.88 15.82 -13.00
CA GLY A 51 11.53 15.95 -14.29
C GLY A 51 13.00 16.28 -14.09
N GLY A 52 13.90 15.45 -14.59
CA GLY A 52 15.33 15.70 -14.48
C GLY A 52 16.17 14.44 -14.41
N PRO A 53 17.48 14.58 -14.17
CA PRO A 53 18.37 13.45 -13.95
C PRO A 53 17.96 12.68 -12.67
N GLU A 54 18.53 11.48 -12.54
CA GLU A 54 18.28 10.63 -11.37
C GLU A 54 18.72 11.36 -10.09
N PRO A 55 17.85 11.44 -9.07
CA PRO A 55 18.20 12.08 -7.80
C PRO A 55 19.30 11.31 -7.06
N ASP A 56 20.02 12.03 -6.20
CA ASP A 56 20.83 11.39 -5.17
C ASP A 56 19.92 10.81 -4.09
N TRP A 57 19.72 9.49 -4.09
CA TRP A 57 18.79 8.81 -3.20
C TRP A 57 19.16 8.79 -1.72
N ARG A 58 20.33 9.31 -1.33
CA ARG A 58 20.78 9.30 0.06
C ARG A 58 19.79 9.92 1.04
N PHE A 59 18.94 10.84 0.59
CA PHE A 59 17.88 11.43 1.43
C PHE A 59 16.88 10.40 1.95
N VAL A 60 16.64 9.33 1.18
CA VAL A 60 15.69 8.26 1.56
C VAL A 60 16.16 7.49 2.79
N ASN A 61 17.45 7.48 3.10
CA ASN A 61 17.95 6.81 4.31
C ASN A 61 17.42 7.44 5.62
N SER A 62 16.84 8.65 5.55
CA SER A 62 16.13 9.28 6.68
C SER A 62 14.62 8.98 6.72
N ILE A 63 14.09 8.29 5.71
CA ILE A 63 12.67 8.02 5.51
C ILE A 63 12.41 6.51 5.65
N SER A 64 11.54 6.14 6.59
CA SER A 64 11.21 4.74 6.84
C SER A 64 10.43 4.09 5.70
N THR A 65 9.42 4.78 5.20
CA THR A 65 8.52 4.26 4.17
C THR A 65 8.14 5.33 3.17
N ILE A 66 7.96 4.93 1.93
CA ILE A 66 7.45 5.76 0.85
C ILE A 66 6.10 5.24 0.38
N GLU A 67 5.39 6.05 -0.39
CA GLU A 67 4.21 5.59 -1.12
C GLU A 67 4.65 5.03 -2.47
N MET A 68 4.18 3.84 -2.79
CA MET A 68 4.45 3.17 -4.05
C MET A 68 3.13 2.76 -4.68
N GLN A 69 2.96 3.10 -5.95
CA GLN A 69 1.89 2.62 -6.81
C GLN A 69 2.50 1.78 -7.93
N LEU A 70 1.86 0.66 -8.26
CA LEU A 70 2.08 -0.01 -9.55
C LEU A 70 1.14 0.60 -10.60
N GLU A 71 1.56 0.66 -11.85
CA GLU A 71 0.70 1.08 -12.95
C GLU A 71 -0.47 0.10 -13.13
N GLU A 72 -0.17 -1.20 -13.11
CA GLU A 72 -1.13 -2.29 -13.27
C GLU A 72 -0.97 -3.31 -12.13
N PRO A 73 -1.94 -3.42 -11.19
CA PRO A 73 -3.11 -2.56 -11.00
C PRO A 73 -2.75 -1.22 -10.33
N SER A 74 -3.45 -0.16 -10.76
CA SER A 74 -3.30 1.24 -10.30
C SER A 74 -3.71 1.44 -8.84
N THR A 75 -2.91 0.86 -7.93
CA THR A 75 -3.17 0.79 -6.50
C THR A 75 -1.91 1.12 -5.74
N SER A 76 -2.03 1.94 -4.71
CA SER A 76 -0.90 2.45 -3.94
C SER A 76 -0.78 1.77 -2.57
N ARG A 77 0.43 1.79 -2.01
CA ARG A 77 0.76 1.21 -0.69
C ARG A 77 1.96 1.91 -0.06
N ARG A 78 2.02 1.88 1.27
CA ARG A 78 3.25 2.26 1.98
C ARG A 78 4.21 1.10 1.98
N ILE A 79 5.45 1.35 1.59
CA ILE A 79 6.49 0.34 1.52
C ILE A 79 7.76 0.86 2.15
N TRP A 80 8.47 -0.03 2.85
CA TRP A 80 9.79 0.28 3.39
C TRP A 80 10.78 0.44 2.25
N THR A 81 11.67 1.40 2.40
CA THR A 81 12.66 1.71 1.39
C THR A 81 14.02 1.97 2.01
N VAL A 82 15.06 1.84 1.20
CA VAL A 82 16.44 2.11 1.58
C VAL A 82 17.21 2.48 0.32
N GLU A 83 18.18 3.37 0.45
CA GLU A 83 19.17 3.60 -0.59
C GLU A 83 20.38 2.70 -0.35
N HIS A 84 20.90 2.11 -1.43
CA HIS A 84 22.17 1.40 -1.40
C HIS A 84 22.90 1.56 -2.73
N ALA A 85 24.17 1.97 -2.67
CA ALA A 85 25.04 2.14 -3.84
C ALA A 85 24.42 3.06 -4.93
N GLY A 86 23.76 4.14 -4.51
CA GLY A 86 23.11 5.11 -5.40
C GLY A 86 21.81 4.59 -6.03
N LYS A 87 21.27 3.47 -5.55
CA LYS A 87 20.01 2.90 -6.03
C LYS A 87 18.98 2.82 -4.92
N LEU A 88 17.74 3.06 -5.29
CA LEU A 88 16.60 2.95 -4.41
C LEU A 88 16.05 1.53 -4.39
N TYR A 89 15.89 0.95 -3.20
CA TYR A 89 15.32 -0.36 -2.99
C TYR A 89 14.03 -0.27 -2.19
N VAL A 90 13.09 -1.19 -2.48
CA VAL A 90 11.84 -1.34 -1.73
C VAL A 90 11.69 -2.77 -1.21
N TRP A 91 11.14 -2.91 -0.02
CA TRP A 91 11.08 -4.19 0.66
C TRP A 91 9.77 -4.92 0.37
N SER A 92 9.83 -6.09 -0.27
CA SER A 92 8.64 -6.93 -0.49
C SER A 92 8.13 -7.58 0.80
N GLY A 93 9.05 -8.17 1.57
CA GLY A 93 8.73 -8.94 2.78
C GLY A 93 7.63 -9.99 2.56
N TYR A 94 7.52 -10.51 1.33
CA TYR A 94 6.42 -11.36 0.87
C TYR A 94 6.69 -12.85 1.04
N MET A 95 7.96 -13.26 0.99
CA MET A 95 8.34 -14.67 1.00
C MET A 95 8.41 -15.30 2.41
N ASN A 96 8.18 -14.52 3.46
CA ASN A 96 8.41 -14.99 4.84
C ASN A 96 7.25 -15.80 5.45
N SER A 97 6.06 -15.85 4.81
CA SER A 97 4.93 -16.65 5.31
C SER A 97 3.85 -16.92 4.27
N THR A 98 3.10 -18.02 4.43
CA THR A 98 1.94 -18.36 3.58
C THR A 98 0.84 -17.30 3.62
N VAL A 99 0.63 -16.69 4.79
CA VAL A 99 -0.32 -15.57 4.96
C VAL A 99 0.17 -14.33 4.21
N GLY A 100 1.47 -14.03 4.28
CA GLY A 100 2.09 -12.96 3.49
C GLY A 100 1.90 -13.22 1.99
N ARG A 101 2.04 -14.48 1.56
CA ARG A 101 1.83 -14.92 0.18
C ARG A 101 0.41 -14.67 -0.33
N LEU A 102 -0.60 -14.96 0.49
CA LEU A 102 -1.98 -14.69 0.13
C LEU A 102 -2.30 -13.20 0.13
N TRP A 103 -1.77 -12.46 1.11
CA TRP A 103 -2.12 -11.06 1.35
C TRP A 103 -1.44 -10.06 0.41
N LYS A 104 -0.15 -10.24 0.06
CA LYS A 104 0.60 -9.24 -0.74
C LYS A 104 0.80 -9.70 -2.18
N GLN A 105 -0.24 -9.61 -3.01
CA GLN A 105 -0.12 -10.01 -4.43
C GLN A 105 0.82 -9.15 -5.27
N TRP A 106 1.21 -7.98 -4.76
CA TRP A 106 1.91 -7.01 -5.57
C TRP A 106 3.30 -7.38 -6.10
N PRO A 107 4.15 -8.17 -5.42
CA PRO A 107 5.45 -8.52 -5.98
C PRO A 107 5.29 -9.36 -7.24
N ILE A 108 4.23 -10.17 -7.33
CA ILE A 108 3.88 -10.91 -8.54
C ILE A 108 3.43 -9.94 -9.64
N GLN A 109 2.57 -8.98 -9.29
CA GLN A 109 2.13 -7.93 -10.24
C GLN A 109 3.31 -7.10 -10.76
N ALA A 110 4.28 -6.79 -9.90
CA ALA A 110 5.49 -6.06 -10.28
C ALA A 110 6.43 -6.88 -11.17
N GLN A 111 6.41 -8.22 -11.06
CA GLN A 111 7.15 -9.10 -11.97
C GLN A 111 6.50 -9.15 -13.36
N GLU A 112 5.17 -9.05 -13.43
CA GLU A 112 4.42 -8.99 -14.68
C GLU A 112 4.56 -7.62 -15.37
N ASN A 113 4.41 -6.54 -14.59
CA ASN A 113 4.59 -5.15 -15.02
C ASN A 113 5.28 -4.34 -13.92
N GLY A 114 6.56 -4.02 -14.14
CA GLY A 114 7.39 -3.29 -13.18
C GLY A 114 7.16 -1.78 -13.15
N ASN A 115 6.31 -1.22 -14.02
CA ASN A 115 6.04 0.21 -14.04
C ASN A 115 5.39 0.65 -12.72
N ALA A 116 6.02 1.61 -12.08
CA ALA A 116 5.63 2.09 -10.76
C ALA A 116 5.78 3.62 -10.66
N VAL A 117 5.05 4.19 -9.71
CA VAL A 117 5.23 5.59 -9.29
C VAL A 117 5.49 5.58 -7.80
N PHE A 118 6.62 6.18 -7.40
CA PHE A 118 6.92 6.43 -5.99
C PHE A 118 6.55 7.86 -5.66
N ARG A 119 5.95 8.10 -4.49
CA ARG A 119 5.76 9.45 -3.95
C ARG A 119 6.51 9.60 -2.64
N ILE A 120 7.41 10.58 -2.61
CA ILE A 120 8.27 10.91 -1.47
C ILE A 120 8.20 12.42 -1.28
N ASP A 121 7.80 12.87 -0.10
CA ASP A 121 7.66 14.29 0.27
C ASP A 121 6.90 15.14 -0.77
N GLY A 122 5.84 14.57 -1.35
CA GLY A 122 5.01 15.23 -2.36
C GLY A 122 5.62 15.29 -3.76
N ILE A 123 6.73 14.62 -4.02
CA ILE A 123 7.33 14.46 -5.36
C ILE A 123 7.06 13.04 -5.85
N ARG A 124 6.57 12.94 -7.08
CA ARG A 124 6.30 11.67 -7.78
C ARG A 124 7.47 11.32 -8.68
N TYR A 125 7.92 10.07 -8.62
CA TYR A 125 9.02 9.52 -9.37
C TYR A 125 8.53 8.30 -10.15
N GLU A 126 8.56 8.36 -11.47
CA GLU A 126 8.30 7.19 -12.32
C GLU A 126 9.47 6.22 -12.23
N ARG A 127 9.20 4.96 -11.93
CA ARG A 127 10.21 3.94 -11.67
C ARG A 127 9.84 2.64 -12.37
N PHE A 128 10.87 1.85 -12.65
CA PHE A 128 10.73 0.49 -13.13
C PHE A 128 11.33 -0.44 -12.09
N LEU A 129 10.50 -1.30 -11.51
CA LEU A 129 10.92 -2.32 -10.54
C LEU A 129 11.62 -3.46 -11.30
N GLN A 130 12.80 -3.85 -10.82
CA GLN A 130 13.64 -4.93 -11.36
C GLN A 130 13.97 -5.96 -10.28
#